data_AF-A0A3B1D1Q6-F1
#
_entry.id   AF-A0A3B1D1Q6-F1
#
_cell.length_a   1.000
_cell.length_b   1.000
_cell.length_c   1.000
_cell.angle_alpha   90.00
_cell.angle_beta   90.00
_cell.angle_gamma   90.00
#
_symmetry.space_group_name_H-M   'P 1'
#
loop_
_entity.id
_entity.type
_entity.pdbx_description
1 polymer ?
#
loop_
_entity_poly.entity_id
_entity_poly.type
_entity_poly.pdbx_seq_one_letter_code
_entity_poly.pdbx_strand_id
1 'polypeptide(L)' 'MNSISRRRFLKISGATITATAAVTSLSSVVKGAKKVDEKTGKPIKGIQKIPTYCDVCFWKCGAIAYVK' A
#
# COMPACT_ATOMS: atom_id res chain seq x y z
N MET A 1 17.92 17.47 31.73
CA MET A 1 17.49 16.34 30.86
C MET A 1 16.05 16.60 30.44
N ASN A 2 15.82 16.96 29.17
CA ASN A 2 14.47 17.27 28.67
C ASN A 2 13.66 15.98 28.56
N SER A 3 12.86 15.68 29.58
CA SER A 3 11.98 14.50 29.56
C SER A 3 10.84 14.73 28.57
N ILE A 4 10.70 13.82 27.62
CA ILE A 4 9.55 13.85 26.72
C ILE A 4 8.33 13.42 27.54
N SER A 5 7.39 14.33 27.73
CA SER A 5 6.14 14.00 28.44
C SER A 5 5.38 12.94 27.65
N ARG A 6 4.74 11.98 28.35
CA ARG A 6 3.88 10.94 27.75
C ARG A 6 2.89 11.53 26.72
N ARG A 7 2.34 12.71 26.99
CA ARG A 7 1.42 13.40 26.07
C ARG A 7 2.09 13.84 24.78
N ARG A 8 3.35 14.27 24.85
CA ARG A 8 4.14 14.72 23.69
C ARG A 8 4.55 13.52 22.83
N PHE A 9 4.92 12.41 23.46
CA PHE A 9 5.16 11.13 22.77
C PHE A 9 3.91 10.68 22.00
N LEU A 10 2.75 10.60 22.67
CA LEU A 10 1.49 10.19 22.02
C LEU A 10 1.09 11.11 20.86
N LYS A 11 1.32 12.42 20.96
CA LYS A 11 1.07 13.36 19.84
C LYS A 11 1.99 13.10 18.65
N ILE A 12 3.28 12.85 18.88
CA ILE A 12 4.25 12.58 17.82
C ILE A 12 3.94 11.24 17.15
N SER A 13 3.73 10.18 17.94
CA SER A 13 3.38 8.85 17.43
C SER A 13 2.04 8.83 16.71
N GLY A 14 1.02 9.51 17.25
CA GLY A 14 -0.28 9.64 16.59
C GLY A 14 -0.18 10.37 15.24
N ALA A 15 0.59 11.47 15.18
CA ALA A 15 0.80 12.21 13.94
C ALA A 15 1.58 11.43 12.88
N THR A 16 2.53 10.57 13.29
CA THR A 16 3.27 9.72 12.35
C THR A 16 2.41 8.61 11.77
N ILE A 17 1.53 8.01 12.57
CA ILE A 17 0.61 6.95 12.11
C ILE A 17 -0.43 7.54 11.13
N THR A 18 -0.99 8.72 11.40
CA THR A 18 -1.95 9.35 10.49
C THR A 18 -1.29 9.80 9.18
N ALA A 19 -0.07 10.35 9.25
CA ALA A 19 0.67 10.74 8.05
C ALA A 19 1.01 9.53 7.16
N THR A 20 1.45 8.42 7.76
CA THR A 20 1.76 7.18 7.02
C THR A 20 0.52 6.51 6.44
N ALA A 21 -0.62 6.54 7.15
CA ALA A 21 -1.91 6.06 6.64
C ALA A 21 -2.42 6.89 5.44
N ALA A 22 -2.23 8.22 5.46
CA ALA A 22 -2.64 9.09 4.36
C ALA A 22 -1.80 8.86 3.08
N VAL A 23 -0.47 8.70 3.20
CA VAL A 23 0.39 8.44 2.02
C VAL A 23 0.19 7.03 1.44
N THR A 24 -0.13 6.04 2.28
CA THR A 24 -0.40 4.67 1.83
C THR A 24 -1.81 4.53 1.23
N SER A 25 -2.82 5.26 1.71
CA SER A 25 -4.16 5.25 1.14
C SER A 25 -4.22 5.93 -0.23
N LEU A 26 -3.51 7.05 -0.42
CA LEU A 26 -3.34 7.70 -1.73
C LEU A 26 -2.69 6.75 -2.76
N SER A 27 -1.68 5.99 -2.36
CA SER A 27 -1.00 5.03 -3.24
C SER A 27 -1.90 3.85 -3.64
N SER A 28 -2.85 3.48 -2.78
CA SER A 28 -3.76 2.34 -3.01
C SER A 28 -4.92 2.70 -3.93
N VAL A 29 -5.46 3.92 -3.83
CA VAL A 29 -6.50 4.44 -4.74
C VAL A 29 -5.96 4.59 -6.17
N VAL A 30 -4.71 5.04 -6.33
CA VAL A 30 -4.09 5.21 -7.66
C VAL A 30 -3.68 3.85 -8.28
N LYS A 31 -3.31 2.85 -7.47
CA LYS A 31 -3.02 1.48 -7.96
C LYS A 31 -4.26 0.60 -8.20
N GLY A 32 -5.41 0.95 -7.62
CA GLY A 32 -6.68 0.24 -7.78
C GLY A 32 -7.45 0.61 -9.04
N ALA A 33 -7.06 1.70 -9.73
CA ALA A 33 -7.55 2.00 -11.07
C ALA A 33 -7.03 0.93 -12.04
N LYS A 34 -7.91 -0.03 -12.33
CA LYS A 34 -7.70 -1.17 -13.22
C LYS A 34 -6.93 -0.75 -14.47
N LYS A 35 -5.83 -1.44 -14.78
CA LYS A 35 -5.17 -1.38 -16.09
C LYS A 35 -6.10 -2.02 -17.13
N VAL A 36 -7.13 -1.28 -17.53
CA VAL A 36 -7.85 -1.53 -18.76
C VAL A 36 -6.95 -1.00 -19.88
N ASP A 37 -6.75 -1.77 -20.93
CA ASP A 37 -6.06 -1.26 -22.12
C ASP A 37 -6.86 -0.06 -22.65
N GLU A 38 -6.31 1.15 -22.49
CA GLU A 38 -6.97 2.43 -22.82
C GLU A 38 -7.42 2.48 -24.28
N LYS A 39 -6.83 1.65 -25.16
CA LYS A 39 -7.11 1.63 -26.59
C LYS A 39 -8.18 0.61 -26.99
N THR A 40 -8.39 -0.46 -26.23
CA THR A 40 -9.26 -1.58 -26.66
C THR A 40 -10.33 -1.97 -25.66
N GLY A 41 -10.27 -1.54 -24.40
CA GLY A 41 -11.27 -1.90 -23.39
C GLY A 41 -11.31 -3.41 -23.05
N LYS A 42 -10.35 -4.19 -23.57
CA LYS A 42 -10.29 -5.65 -23.43
C LYS A 42 -9.31 -6.06 -22.34
N PRO A 43 -9.53 -7.20 -21.67
CA PRO A 43 -8.55 -7.76 -20.75
C PRO A 43 -7.25 -8.06 -21.50
N ILE A 44 -6.12 -7.66 -20.90
CA ILE A 44 -4.78 -7.87 -21.46
C ILE A 44 -4.59 -9.38 -21.66
N LYS A 45 -4.44 -9.81 -22.92
CA LYS A 45 -4.18 -11.22 -23.27
C LYS A 45 -2.74 -11.56 -22.92
N GLY A 46 -2.53 -12.56 -22.07
CA GLY A 46 -1.20 -13.05 -21.66
C GLY A 46 -1.02 -13.14 -20.15
N ILE A 47 0.17 -13.56 -19.70
CA ILE A 47 0.49 -13.67 -18.27
C ILE A 47 0.55 -12.27 -17.66
N GLN A 48 -0.41 -11.96 -16.79
CA GLN A 48 -0.46 -10.70 -16.05
C GLN A 48 0.42 -10.78 -14.80
N LYS A 49 1.29 -9.79 -14.62
CA LYS A 49 2.13 -9.64 -13.43
C LYS A 49 1.49 -8.62 -12.48
N ILE A 50 1.12 -9.05 -11.29
CA ILE A 50 0.45 -8.24 -10.27
C ILE A 50 1.38 -8.15 -9.04
N PRO A 51 1.92 -6.97 -8.71
CA PRO A 51 2.67 -6.80 -7.47
C PRO A 51 1.72 -6.92 -6.27
N THR A 52 2.04 -7.83 -5.34
CA THR A 52 1.22 -8.17 -4.17
C THR A 52 2.10 -8.41 -2.93
N TYR A 53 1.51 -8.86 -1.83
CA TYR A 53 2.20 -9.28 -0.62
C TYR A 53 1.75 -10.67 -0.16
N CYS A 54 2.61 -11.40 0.54
CA CYS A 54 2.30 -12.70 1.15
C CYS A 54 1.57 -12.49 2.49
N ASP A 55 0.35 -13.00 2.60
CA ASP A 55 -0.52 -12.81 3.79
C ASP A 55 -0.46 -13.96 4.81
N VAL A 56 0.58 -14.79 4.74
CA VAL A 56 0.78 -15.92 5.66
C VAL A 56 1.26 -15.46 7.05
N CYS A 57 1.93 -14.31 7.13
CA CYS A 57 2.43 -13.75 8.37
C CYS A 57 2.26 -12.23 8.42
N PHE A 58 2.37 -11.65 9.61
CA PHE A 58 2.15 -10.22 9.84
C PHE A 58 3.12 -9.32 9.04
N TRP A 59 4.25 -9.88 8.58
CA TRP A 59 5.32 -9.12 7.93
C TRP A 59 5.04 -8.74 6.48
N LYS A 60 4.01 -9.33 5.84
CA LYS A 60 3.59 -8.98 4.47
C LYS A 60 4.76 -8.84 3.48
N CYS A 61 5.57 -9.90 3.34
CA CYS A 61 6.67 -9.91 2.39
C CYS A 61 6.19 -9.60 0.96
N GLY A 62 6.94 -8.79 0.21
CA GLY A 62 6.60 -8.44 -1.17
C GLY A 62 6.64 -9.66 -2.11
N ALA A 63 5.64 -9.79 -2.97
CA ALA A 63 5.50 -10.88 -3.94
C ALA A 63 4.98 -10.38 -5.29
N ILE A 64 5.13 -11.19 -6.35
CA ILE A 64 4.57 -10.92 -7.68
C ILE A 64 3.69 -12.10 -8.06
N ALA A 65 2.38 -11.86 -8.21
CA ALA A 65 1.43 -12.85 -8.68
C ALA A 65 1.40 -12.87 -10.21
N TYR A 66 1.48 -14.06 -10.78
CA TYR A 66 1.40 -14.29 -12.22
C TYR A 66 0.07 -14.97 -12.50
N VAL A 67 -0.82 -14.29 -13.22
CA VAL A 67 -2.17 -14.78 -13.54
C VAL A 67 -2.27 -15.00 -15.04
N LYS A 68 -2.83 -16.14 -15.46
CA LYS A 68 -3.02 -16.49 -16.88
C LYS A 68 -4.45 -16.20 -17.32
#